data_AF-A0A3D1A346-F1
#
_entry.id   AF-A0A3D1A346-F1
#
_cell.length_a   1.000
_cell.length_b   1.000
_cell.length_c   1.000
_cell.angle_alpha   90.00
_cell.angle_beta   90.00
_cell.angle_gamma   90.00
#
_symmetry.space_group_name_H-M   'P 1'
#
loop_
_entity.id
_entity.type
_entity.pdbx_description
1 polymer ?
#
loop_
_entity_poly.entity_id
_entity_poly.type
_entity_poly.pdbx_seq_one_letter_code
_entity_poly.pdbx_strand_id
1 'polypeptide(L)'
;MAAAGEDIYKRYFNILPTLMGTLGFDGRFETVNTAWQTQLGYAPAEMEGKPCLEFIHPEDRERVAEHQRKILDGAGQALFECRMRCKDGGYKWLLMRCAADREIKLVYSVATDISARKETEASLRDSRENLQHLLEQAPIAIGIRDKAGDLKFINRKFTEVFGYTAEEIFHFQDWC
;
A
#
# COMPACT_ATOMS: atom_id res chain seq x y z
N MET A 1 -20.23 -34.35 -16.70
CA MET A 1 -20.30 -33.49 -15.50
C MET A 1 -19.02 -32.68 -15.23
N ALA A 2 -17.83 -33.06 -15.74
CA ALA A 2 -16.60 -32.27 -15.55
C ALA A 2 -16.58 -30.91 -16.28
N ALA A 3 -17.16 -30.82 -17.49
CA ALA A 3 -17.15 -29.60 -18.30
C ALA A 3 -17.91 -28.41 -17.69
N ALA A 4 -18.95 -28.66 -16.89
CA ALA A 4 -19.73 -27.60 -16.22
C ALA A 4 -18.99 -26.99 -15.02
N GLY A 5 -18.10 -27.77 -14.38
CA GLY A 5 -17.29 -27.32 -13.24
C GLY A 5 -16.12 -26.42 -13.67
N GLU A 6 -15.51 -26.70 -14.82
CA GLU A 6 -14.40 -25.88 -15.33
C GLU A 6 -14.88 -24.50 -15.84
N ASP A 7 -16.11 -24.44 -16.36
CA ASP A 7 -16.76 -23.22 -16.83
C ASP A 7 -17.08 -22.25 -15.66
N ILE A 8 -17.54 -22.78 -14.52
CA ILE A 8 -17.84 -21.92 -13.36
C ILE A 8 -16.59 -21.27 -12.76
N TYR A 9 -15.44 -21.96 -12.72
CA TYR A 9 -14.21 -21.36 -12.20
C TYR A 9 -13.63 -20.29 -13.13
N LYS A 10 -13.66 -20.52 -14.45
CA LYS A 10 -13.26 -19.49 -15.43
C LYS A 10 -14.17 -18.27 -15.35
N ARG A 11 -15.48 -18.48 -15.16
CA ARG A 11 -16.43 -17.40 -14.96
C ARG A 11 -16.20 -16.66 -13.64
N TYR A 12 -15.93 -17.39 -12.54
CA TYR A 12 -15.60 -16.81 -11.24
C TYR A 12 -14.33 -15.94 -11.33
N PHE A 13 -13.26 -16.48 -11.92
CA PHE A 13 -12.00 -15.76 -12.17
C PHE A 13 -12.25 -14.45 -12.91
N ASN A 14 -13.08 -14.45 -13.96
CA ASN A 14 -13.34 -13.28 -14.79
C ASN A 14 -14.36 -12.28 -14.25
N ILE A 15 -15.30 -12.68 -13.39
CA ILE A 15 -16.32 -11.77 -12.83
C ILE A 15 -15.82 -11.07 -11.58
N LEU A 16 -14.90 -11.68 -10.83
CA LEU A 16 -14.42 -11.08 -9.60
C LEU A 16 -13.72 -9.75 -9.89
N PRO A 17 -14.03 -8.69 -9.13
CA PRO A 17 -13.41 -7.40 -9.30
C PRO A 17 -11.96 -7.39 -8.82
N THR A 18 -11.51 -8.44 -8.12
CA THR A 18 -10.13 -8.55 -7.66
C THR A 18 -9.20 -8.82 -8.84
N LEU A 19 -8.06 -8.13 -8.88
CA LEU A 19 -7.00 -8.37 -9.85
C LEU A 19 -6.39 -9.75 -9.58
N MET A 20 -6.64 -10.71 -10.46
CA MET A 20 -6.14 -12.08 -10.33
C MET A 20 -5.34 -12.45 -11.57
N GLY A 21 -4.23 -13.14 -11.39
CA GLY A 21 -3.44 -13.63 -12.51
C GLY A 21 -2.44 -14.68 -12.08
N THR A 22 -1.88 -15.38 -13.06
CA THR A 22 -0.76 -16.29 -12.88
C THR A 22 0.45 -15.79 -13.63
N LEU A 23 1.63 -16.11 -13.12
CA LEU A 23 2.90 -15.88 -13.77
C LEU A 23 3.65 -17.20 -13.91
N GLY A 24 4.41 -17.35 -14.99
CA GLY A 24 5.41 -18.39 -15.09
C GLY A 24 6.56 -18.13 -14.12
N PHE A 25 7.39 -19.16 -13.87
CA PHE A 25 8.61 -19.01 -13.07
C PHE A 25 9.64 -18.07 -13.71
N ASP A 26 9.48 -17.75 -14.99
CA ASP A 26 10.25 -16.72 -15.71
C ASP A 26 9.76 -15.28 -15.44
N GLY A 27 8.68 -15.11 -14.66
CA GLY A 27 8.11 -13.82 -14.30
C GLY A 27 7.21 -13.20 -15.37
N ARG A 28 6.82 -13.95 -16.40
CA ARG A 28 5.87 -13.47 -17.41
C ARG A 28 4.45 -13.80 -16.99
N PHE A 29 3.51 -12.91 -17.29
CA PHE A 29 2.09 -13.21 -17.08
C PHE A 29 1.67 -14.36 -17.99
N GLU A 30 1.01 -15.37 -17.44
CA GLU A 30 0.40 -16.45 -18.22
C GLU A 30 -1.09 -16.22 -18.44
N THR A 31 -1.82 -15.85 -17.38
CA THR A 31 -3.20 -15.42 -17.51
C THR A 31 -3.51 -14.31 -16.51
N VAL A 32 -4.41 -13.41 -16.90
CA VAL A 32 -4.96 -12.36 -16.04
C VAL A 32 -6.47 -12.26 -16.26
N ASN A 33 -7.23 -11.91 -15.24
CA ASN A 33 -8.67 -11.76 -15.37
C ASN A 33 -9.09 -10.39 -15.94
N THR A 34 -10.39 -10.20 -16.18
CA THR A 34 -10.91 -8.94 -16.74
C THR A 34 -10.75 -7.73 -15.81
N ALA A 35 -10.53 -7.95 -14.51
CA ALA A 35 -10.34 -6.87 -13.55
C ALA A 35 -9.11 -6.00 -13.87
N TRP A 36 -8.08 -6.56 -14.50
CA TRP A 36 -6.90 -5.79 -14.93
C TRP A 36 -7.24 -4.73 -15.96
N GLN A 37 -8.16 -5.05 -16.88
CA GLN A 37 -8.66 -4.09 -17.85
C GLN A 37 -9.50 -3.01 -17.17
N THR A 38 -10.41 -3.41 -16.29
CA THR A 38 -11.30 -2.47 -15.59
C THR A 38 -10.54 -1.52 -14.67
N GLN A 39 -9.50 -2.00 -13.96
CA GLN A 39 -8.82 -1.19 -12.95
C GLN A 39 -7.54 -0.49 -13.43
N LEU A 40 -6.83 -1.06 -14.40
CA LEU A 40 -5.53 -0.57 -14.88
C LEU A 40 -5.53 -0.22 -16.37
N GLY A 41 -6.59 -0.58 -17.10
CA GLY A 41 -6.77 -0.26 -18.52
C GLY A 41 -6.14 -1.24 -19.50
N TYR A 42 -5.43 -2.28 -19.03
CA TYR A 42 -4.79 -3.27 -19.92
C TYR A 42 -5.73 -4.44 -20.18
N ALA A 43 -6.00 -4.73 -21.44
CA ALA A 43 -6.67 -5.97 -21.80
C ALA A 43 -5.76 -7.17 -21.49
N PRO A 44 -6.31 -8.37 -21.18
CA PRO A 44 -5.49 -9.55 -20.88
C PRO A 44 -4.43 -9.86 -21.94
N ALA A 45 -4.79 -9.78 -23.21
CA ALA A 45 -3.87 -9.99 -24.33
C ALA A 45 -2.71 -8.97 -24.41
N GLU A 46 -2.82 -7.82 -23.75
CA GLU A 46 -1.74 -6.84 -23.67
C GLU A 46 -0.75 -7.15 -22.54
N MET A 47 -1.11 -8.03 -21.61
CA MET A 47 -0.30 -8.41 -20.45
C MET A 47 0.28 -9.81 -20.59
N GLU A 48 -0.51 -10.76 -21.09
CA GLU A 48 -0.10 -12.16 -21.27
C GLU A 48 1.16 -12.26 -22.12
N GLY A 49 2.11 -13.09 -21.67
CA GLY A 49 3.43 -13.26 -22.25
C GLY A 49 4.44 -12.15 -21.91
N LYS A 50 4.03 -11.03 -21.31
CA LYS A 50 4.96 -9.94 -20.96
C LYS A 50 5.54 -10.11 -19.55
N PRO A 51 6.79 -9.69 -19.31
CA PRO A 51 7.38 -9.67 -17.97
C PRO A 51 6.57 -8.75 -17.06
N CYS A 52 6.24 -9.20 -15.85
CA CYS A 52 5.47 -8.40 -14.91
C CYS A 52 6.15 -7.06 -14.55
N LEU A 53 7.49 -7.04 -14.52
CA LEU A 53 8.31 -5.87 -14.23
C LEU A 53 8.11 -4.71 -15.23
N GLU A 54 7.61 -4.96 -16.44
CA GLU A 54 7.28 -3.90 -17.41
C GLU A 54 6.13 -2.99 -16.93
N PHE A 55 5.25 -3.53 -16.10
CA PHE A 55 4.11 -2.81 -15.54
C PHE A 55 4.43 -2.18 -14.18
N ILE A 56 5.54 -2.56 -13.55
CA ILE A 56 5.95 -2.03 -12.25
C ILE A 56 6.69 -0.70 -12.42
N HIS A 57 6.43 0.23 -11.51
CA HIS A 57 7.14 1.50 -11.41
C HIS A 57 8.67 1.26 -11.33
N PRO A 58 9.50 2.02 -12.07
CA PRO A 58 10.94 1.77 -12.16
C PRO A 58 11.65 1.58 -10.81
N GLU A 59 11.35 2.44 -9.83
CA GLU A 59 11.92 2.38 -8.47
C GLU A 59 11.53 1.12 -7.68
N ASP A 60 10.41 0.48 -8.02
CA ASP A 60 9.92 -0.69 -7.29
C ASP A 60 10.42 -2.01 -7.93
N ARG A 61 10.99 -1.98 -9.14
CA ARG A 61 11.34 -3.17 -9.93
C ARG A 61 12.32 -4.10 -9.23
N GLU A 62 13.38 -3.55 -8.63
CA GLU A 62 14.40 -4.36 -7.95
C GLU A 62 13.80 -5.10 -6.75
N ARG A 63 13.01 -4.39 -5.93
CA ARG A 63 12.31 -4.98 -4.79
C ARG A 63 11.33 -6.08 -5.23
N VAL A 64 10.57 -5.85 -6.30
CA VAL A 64 9.63 -6.86 -6.83
C VAL A 64 10.39 -8.08 -7.37
N ALA A 65 11.49 -7.88 -8.09
CA ALA A 65 12.34 -8.97 -8.56
C ALA A 65 12.92 -9.79 -7.40
N GLU A 66 13.30 -9.14 -6.30
CA GLU A 66 13.75 -9.83 -5.09
C GLU A 66 12.64 -10.68 -4.46
N HIS A 67 11.40 -10.17 -4.37
CA HIS A 67 10.26 -10.95 -3.89
C HIS A 67 9.99 -12.16 -4.79
N GLN A 68 10.04 -11.98 -6.11
CA GLN A 68 9.90 -13.08 -7.06
C GLN A 68 10.95 -14.16 -6.82
N ARG A 69 12.23 -13.78 -6.70
CA ARG A 69 13.31 -14.72 -6.38
C ARG A 69 13.07 -15.45 -5.06
N LYS A 70 12.68 -14.75 -4.00
CA LYS A 70 12.38 -15.35 -2.68
C LYS A 70 11.26 -16.39 -2.75
N ILE A 71 10.20 -16.12 -3.52
CA ILE A 71 9.12 -17.08 -3.75
C ILE A 71 9.68 -18.37 -4.36
N LEU A 72 10.49 -18.24 -5.41
CA LEU A 72 11.05 -19.36 -6.17
C LEU A 72 12.17 -20.11 -5.42
N ASP A 73 12.91 -19.44 -4.54
CA ASP A 73 14.04 -20.03 -3.80
C ASP A 73 13.63 -20.82 -2.54
N GLY A 74 12.36 -20.75 -2.12
CA GLY A 74 11.89 -21.61 -1.04
C GLY A 74 10.75 -21.03 -0.21
N ALA A 75 10.55 -19.71 -0.21
CA ALA A 75 9.51 -19.09 0.62
C ALA A 75 8.11 -19.52 0.19
N GLY A 76 7.92 -19.82 -1.10
CA GLY A 76 6.65 -20.30 -1.66
C GLY A 76 5.55 -19.23 -1.72
N GLN A 77 5.68 -18.12 -0.98
CA GLN A 77 4.72 -17.02 -0.96
C GLN A 77 5.39 -15.68 -0.67
N ALA A 78 4.75 -14.57 -1.08
CA ALA A 78 5.13 -13.22 -0.69
C ALA A 78 3.92 -12.29 -0.58
N LEU A 79 4.06 -11.29 0.30
CA LEU A 79 3.15 -10.17 0.46
C LEU A 79 3.97 -8.89 0.37
N PHE A 80 3.67 -8.01 -0.59
CA PHE A 80 4.40 -6.76 -0.77
C PHE A 80 3.54 -5.69 -1.43
N GLU A 81 3.93 -4.42 -1.26
CA GLU A 81 3.29 -3.28 -1.92
C GLU A 81 4.18 -2.80 -3.08
N CYS A 82 3.57 -2.49 -4.22
CA CYS A 82 4.26 -1.88 -5.35
C CYS A 82 3.34 -0.94 -6.13
N ARG A 83 3.94 0.04 -6.82
CA ARG A 83 3.24 0.87 -7.79
C ARG A 83 3.21 0.16 -9.13
N MET A 84 2.02 0.02 -9.68
CA MET A 84 1.81 -0.50 -11.01
C MET A 84 1.31 0.60 -11.93
N ARG A 85 1.91 0.68 -13.12
CA ARG A 85 1.58 1.65 -14.17
C ARG A 85 0.23 1.29 -14.77
N CYS A 86 -0.67 2.24 -14.85
CA CYS A 86 -1.92 2.19 -15.61
C CYS A 86 -1.67 2.50 -17.08
N LYS A 87 -2.59 2.11 -17.97
CA LYS A 87 -2.46 2.36 -19.41
C LYS A 87 -2.51 3.85 -19.79
N ASP A 88 -3.18 4.65 -18.97
CA ASP A 88 -3.23 6.12 -19.08
C ASP A 88 -1.93 6.82 -18.66
N GLY A 89 -0.93 6.06 -18.17
CA GLY A 89 0.35 6.59 -17.71
C GLY A 89 0.41 6.89 -16.22
N GLY A 90 -0.71 6.83 -15.49
CA GLY A 90 -0.75 6.95 -14.04
C GLY A 90 -0.19 5.73 -13.32
N TYR A 91 -0.17 5.79 -11.99
CA TYR A 91 0.24 4.68 -11.14
C TYR A 91 -0.80 4.41 -10.06
N LYS A 92 -1.03 3.13 -9.78
CA LYS A 92 -1.81 2.68 -8.64
C LYS A 92 -0.94 1.93 -7.66
N TRP A 93 -1.17 2.15 -6.37
CA TRP A 93 -0.56 1.35 -5.32
C TRP A 93 -1.33 0.04 -5.18
N LEU A 94 -0.63 -1.07 -5.39
CA LEU A 94 -1.18 -2.41 -5.26
C LEU A 94 -0.52 -3.16 -4.11
N LEU A 95 -1.34 -3.81 -3.29
CA LEU A 95 -0.90 -4.86 -2.37
C LEU A 95 -0.94 -6.19 -3.10
N MET A 96 0.22 -6.77 -3.36
CA MET A 96 0.40 -8.04 -4.07
C MET A 96 0.48 -9.20 -3.07
N ARG A 97 -0.30 -10.24 -3.31
CA ARG A 97 -0.20 -11.55 -2.67
C ARG A 97 0.16 -12.57 -3.73
N CYS A 98 1.32 -13.19 -3.59
CA CYS A 98 1.80 -14.18 -4.55
C CYS A 98 2.08 -15.51 -3.86
N ALA A 99 1.77 -16.62 -4.51
CA ALA A 99 2.06 -17.97 -4.04
C ALA A 99 2.50 -18.85 -5.22
N ALA A 100 3.61 -19.57 -5.07
CA ALA A 100 4.11 -20.49 -6.07
C ALA A 100 3.55 -21.90 -5.89
N ASP A 101 3.12 -22.46 -7.01
CA ASP A 101 2.87 -23.88 -7.20
C ASP A 101 4.03 -24.46 -8.01
N ARG A 102 4.85 -25.27 -7.32
CA ARG A 102 6.05 -25.86 -7.90
C ARG A 102 5.75 -27.07 -8.79
N GLU A 103 4.59 -27.72 -8.62
CA GLU A 103 4.24 -28.91 -9.40
C GLU A 103 3.98 -28.52 -10.85
N ILE A 104 3.25 -27.41 -11.05
CA ILE A 104 2.91 -26.88 -12.38
C ILE A 104 3.76 -25.67 -12.80
N LYS A 105 4.72 -25.26 -11.97
CA LYS A 105 5.65 -24.12 -12.20
C LYS A 105 4.95 -22.78 -12.45
N LEU A 106 3.91 -22.50 -11.67
CA LEU A 106 3.15 -21.24 -11.73
C LEU A 106 3.24 -20.46 -10.42
N VAL A 107 3.13 -19.14 -10.53
CA VAL A 107 2.94 -18.23 -9.40
C VAL A 107 1.55 -17.62 -9.52
N TYR A 108 0.67 -17.96 -8.59
CA TYR A 108 -0.63 -17.31 -8.46
C TYR A 108 -0.44 -15.94 -7.81
N SER A 109 -1.11 -14.92 -8.35
CA SER A 109 -1.05 -13.56 -7.87
C SER A 109 -2.45 -12.97 -7.70
N VAL A 110 -2.62 -12.25 -6.60
CA VAL A 110 -3.80 -11.45 -6.30
C VAL A 110 -3.34 -10.06 -5.93
N ALA A 111 -3.92 -9.04 -6.55
CA ALA A 111 -3.61 -7.64 -6.26
C ALA A 111 -4.84 -6.90 -5.72
N THR A 112 -4.62 -6.06 -4.72
CA THR A 112 -5.63 -5.18 -4.14
C THR A 112 -5.21 -3.74 -4.31
N ASP A 113 -6.06 -2.91 -4.91
CA ASP A 113 -5.82 -1.46 -5.00
C ASP A 113 -5.90 -0.84 -3.60
N ILE A 114 -4.77 -0.26 -3.17
CA ILE A 114 -4.63 0.44 -1.89
C ILE A 114 -4.35 1.93 -2.10
N SER A 115 -4.60 2.47 -3.29
CA SER A 115 -4.32 3.88 -3.64
C SER A 115 -5.09 4.83 -2.74
N ALA A 116 -6.40 4.60 -2.54
CA ALA A 116 -7.23 5.40 -1.63
C ALA A 116 -6.70 5.37 -0.18
N ARG A 117 -6.17 4.22 0.26
CA ARG A 117 -5.55 4.10 1.59
C ARG A 117 -4.30 4.97 1.69
N LYS A 118 -3.43 4.91 0.68
CA LYS A 118 -2.19 5.70 0.61
C LYS A 118 -2.46 7.20 0.52
N GLU A 119 -3.46 7.61 -0.25
CA GLU A 119 -3.88 9.02 -0.35
C GLU A 119 -4.41 9.55 0.98
N THR A 120 -5.22 8.76 1.68
CA THR A 120 -5.73 9.12 3.02
C THR A 120 -4.60 9.21 4.04
N GLU A 121 -3.68 8.24 4.05
CA GLU A 121 -2.49 8.26 4.92
C GLU A 121 -1.61 9.48 4.66
N ALA A 122 -1.38 9.82 3.39
CA ALA A 122 -0.60 11.00 3.01
C ALA A 122 -1.28 12.31 3.42
N SER A 123 -2.58 12.48 3.13
CA SER A 123 -3.32 13.67 3.53
C SER A 123 -3.35 13.87 5.04
N LEU A 124 -3.46 12.77 5.81
CA LEU A 124 -3.42 12.83 7.27
C LEU A 124 -2.04 13.25 7.78
N ARG A 125 -0.96 12.69 7.19
CA ARG A 125 0.41 13.07 7.54
C ARG A 125 0.66 14.54 7.25
N ASP A 126 0.34 15.00 6.04
CA ASP A 126 0.56 16.39 5.62
C ASP A 126 -0.23 17.37 6.49
N SER A 127 -1.47 17.01 6.86
CA SER A 127 -2.29 17.79 7.80
C SER A 127 -1.66 17.86 9.19
N ARG A 128 -1.11 16.74 9.68
CA ARG A 128 -0.45 16.68 10.99
C ARG A 128 0.84 17.49 11.01
N GLU A 129 1.66 17.38 9.98
CA GLU A 129 2.91 18.13 9.83
C GLU A 129 2.62 19.64 9.73
N ASN A 130 1.63 20.04 8.94
CA ASN A 130 1.21 21.44 8.85
C ASN A 130 0.68 21.98 10.19
N LEU A 131 -0.17 21.23 10.89
CA LEU A 131 -0.65 21.62 12.22
C LEU A 131 0.50 21.76 13.22
N GLN A 132 1.45 20.82 13.22
CA GLN A 132 2.62 20.88 14.08
C GLN A 132 3.47 22.12 13.77
N HIS A 133 3.75 22.39 12.50
CA HIS A 133 4.48 23.59 12.09
C HIS A 133 3.80 24.89 12.51
N LEU A 134 2.47 24.99 12.34
CA LEU A 134 1.71 26.17 12.74
C LEU A 134 1.73 26.39 14.25
N LEU A 135 1.56 25.32 15.04
CA LEU A 135 1.60 25.41 16.50
C LEU A 135 2.99 25.81 17.01
N GLU A 136 4.06 25.24 16.45
CA GLU A 136 5.44 25.54 16.83
C GLU A 136 5.89 26.97 16.48
N GLN A 137 5.35 27.52 15.41
CA GLN A 137 5.64 28.89 14.97
C GLN A 137 4.71 29.95 15.57
N ALA A 138 3.68 29.54 16.32
CA ALA A 138 2.74 30.48 16.91
C ALA A 138 3.45 31.43 17.91
N PRO A 139 3.19 32.75 17.85
CA PRO A 139 3.82 33.73 18.74
C PRO A 139 3.24 33.73 20.16
N ILE A 140 2.26 32.87 20.43
CA ILE A 140 1.60 32.69 21.73
C ILE A 140 1.97 31.34 22.34
N ALA A 141 2.04 31.30 23.67
CA ALA A 141 2.18 30.05 24.41
C ALA A 141 0.89 29.22 24.29
N ILE A 142 1.00 27.99 23.78
CA ILE A 142 -0.12 27.07 23.57
C ILE A 142 0.15 25.80 24.36
N GLY A 143 -0.85 25.37 25.15
CA GLY A 143 -0.91 24.06 25.78
C GLY A 143 -2.23 23.37 25.44
N ILE A 144 -2.19 22.12 24.99
CA ILE A 144 -3.37 21.31 24.68
C ILE A 144 -3.49 20.21 25.74
N ARG A 145 -4.66 20.11 26.37
CA ARG A 145 -4.98 19.05 27.31
C ARG A 145 -5.70 17.91 26.64
N ASP A 146 -5.55 16.71 27.18
CA ASP A 146 -6.38 15.57 26.81
C ASP A 146 -7.72 15.57 27.58
N LYS A 147 -8.47 14.46 27.46
CA LYS A 147 -9.77 14.31 28.14
C LYS A 147 -9.64 14.04 29.65
N ALA A 148 -8.48 13.55 30.12
CA ALA A 148 -8.20 13.36 31.54
C ALA A 148 -7.77 14.68 32.22
N GLY A 149 -7.41 15.68 31.42
CA GLY A 149 -6.96 17.00 31.89
C GLY A 149 -5.44 17.15 31.87
N ASP A 150 -4.72 16.12 31.43
CA ASP A 150 -3.27 16.11 31.35
C ASP A 150 -2.78 16.87 30.13
N LEU A 151 -1.63 17.52 30.25
CA LEU A 151 -1.05 18.32 29.19
C LEU A 151 -0.44 17.38 28.14
N LYS A 152 -1.08 17.30 26.97
CA LYS A 152 -0.68 16.40 25.88
C LYS A 152 0.30 17.04 24.91
N PHE A 153 0.29 18.37 24.82
CA PHE A 153 1.15 19.12 23.91
C PHE A 153 1.38 20.52 24.46
N ILE A 154 2.61 21.00 24.29
CA ILE A 154 2.96 22.41 24.39
C ILE A 154 3.78 22.81 23.17
N ASN A 155 3.64 24.05 22.71
CA ASN A 155 4.50 24.56 21.64
C ASN A 155 5.79 25.19 22.20
N ARG A 156 6.77 25.43 21.33
CA ARG A 156 8.02 26.12 21.69
C ARG A 156 7.80 27.41 22.49
N LYS A 157 6.80 28.22 22.11
CA LYS A 157 6.55 29.50 22.80
C LYS A 157 6.11 29.32 24.25
N PHE A 158 5.40 28.24 24.57
CA PHE A 158 5.05 27.89 25.94
C PHE A 158 6.31 27.66 26.77
N THR A 159 7.24 26.83 26.28
CA THR A 159 8.52 26.60 26.96
C THR A 159 9.36 27.87 27.09
N GLU A 160 9.39 28.75 26.08
CA GLU A 160 10.11 30.03 26.16
C GLU A 160 9.54 30.96 27.24
N VAL A 161 8.21 31.03 27.37
CA VAL A 161 7.53 31.96 28.29
C VAL A 161 7.54 31.43 29.72
N PHE A 162 7.34 30.13 29.88
CA PHE A 162 7.10 29.50 31.17
C PHE A 162 8.30 28.71 31.70
N GLY A 163 9.24 28.32 30.83
CA GLY A 163 10.48 27.64 31.22
C GLY A 163 10.38 26.12 31.38
N TYR A 164 9.21 25.52 31.12
CA TYR A 164 8.99 24.08 31.29
C TYR A 164 8.87 23.38 29.94
N THR A 165 9.44 22.18 29.88
CA THR A 165 9.32 21.28 28.74
C THR A 165 8.10 20.35 28.88
N ALA A 166 7.67 19.73 27.79
CA ALA A 166 6.52 18.82 27.80
C ALA A 166 6.73 17.61 28.73
N GLU A 167 7.99 17.24 28.98
CA GLU A 167 8.39 16.10 29.82
C GLU A 167 8.38 16.43 31.31
N GLU A 168 8.44 17.72 31.67
CA GLU A 168 8.48 18.19 33.05
C GLU A 168 7.09 18.55 33.60
N ILE A 169 6.09 18.64 32.73
CA ILE A 169 4.72 19.01 33.13
C ILE A 169 3.89 17.73 33.24
N PHE A 170 3.76 17.24 34.46
CA PHE A 170 2.98 16.04 34.74
C PHE A 170 1.49 16.37 34.86
N HIS A 171 1.08 17.32 35.72
CA HIS A 171 -0.32 17.70 35.92
C HIS A 171 -0.49 19.23 35.96
N PHE A 172 -1.45 19.77 35.20
CA PHE A 172 -1.76 21.22 35.22
C PHE A 172 -2.29 21.71 36.58
N GLN A 173 -2.72 20.79 37.45
CA GLN A 173 -3.14 21.12 38.82
C GLN A 173 -1.97 21.57 39.71
N ASP A 174 -0.73 21.20 39.38
CA ASP A 174 0.47 21.67 40.10
C ASP A 174 0.82 23.14 39.77
N TRP A 175 0.08 23.74 38.86
CA TRP A 175 0.30 25.06 38.27
C TRP A 175 -0.74 26.12 38.66
N CYS A 176 -1.85 25.71 39.27
CA CYS A 176 -2.96 26.59 39.69
C CYS A 176 -2.93 26.87 41.20
#